data_AF-A0A1Q7VIM6-F1
#
_entry.id   AF-A0A1Q7VIM6-F1
#
_cell.length_a   1.000
_cell.length_b   1.000
_cell.length_c   1.000
_cell.angle_alpha   90.00
_cell.angle_beta   90.00
_cell.angle_gamma   90.00
#
_symmetry.space_group_name_H-M   'P 1'
#
loop_
_entity.id
_entity.type
_entity.pdbx_description
1 polymer ?
#
loop_
_entity_poly.entity_id
_entity_poly.type
_entity_poly.pdbx_seq_one_letter_code
_entity_poly.pdbx_strand_id
1 'polypeptide(L)'
;MVYHRQLQGVIALDILAKTRLGQNEEALRAFEASWKINQGVFDRPELLSQLVAHSILNRQVGVLRKMKDVPSEWQTRILDWDLQTAFLQAIRLDAISTSKYLSDTNKPVNFFGWADNIINSSIGQPFRRLMSVQTLEVANKILSEIRTSDFCSFDPDSAQDQLYASLSRWNVGGNLINDFRAWKGVTRSLVNLELTRKILQVKATHPTKNEDSLRKGADIPSKLCSDAKWVHQVTADGTILIACIKLPDWINRETTRFDLPLTYLLKPAPRNDLR
;
A
#
# COMPACT_ATOMS: atom_id res chain seq x y z
N MET A 1 -5.01 17.12 1.66
CA MET A 1 -4.11 15.94 1.73
C MET A 1 -2.92 16.11 2.67
N VAL A 2 -2.14 17.20 2.58
CA VAL A 2 -0.97 17.44 3.47
C VAL A 2 -1.35 17.44 4.95
N TYR A 3 -2.38 18.20 5.33
CA TYR A 3 -2.87 18.26 6.72
C TYR A 3 -3.31 16.90 7.26
N HIS A 4 -3.93 16.07 6.42
CA HIS A 4 -4.34 14.72 6.82
C HIS A 4 -3.13 13.85 7.16
N ARG A 5 -2.06 13.88 6.35
CA ARG A 5 -0.81 13.15 6.65
C ARG A 5 -0.11 13.69 7.90
N GLN A 6 -0.14 14.99 8.15
CA GLN A 6 0.46 15.60 9.33
C GLN A 6 -0.30 15.20 10.61
N LEU A 7 -1.63 15.33 10.59
CA LEU A 7 -2.49 14.91 11.69
C LEU A 7 -2.27 13.44 12.04
N GLN A 8 -2.27 12.56 11.04
CA GLN A 8 -2.02 11.13 11.25
C GLN A 8 -0.61 10.86 11.79
N GLY A 9 0.37 11.67 11.43
CA GLY A 9 1.72 11.61 12.01
C GLY A 9 1.73 11.97 13.50
N VAL A 10 1.02 13.04 13.89
CA VAL A 10 0.90 13.45 15.30
C VAL A 10 0.18 12.37 16.12
N ILE A 11 -0.93 11.83 15.61
CA ILE A 11 -1.68 10.76 16.29
C ILE A 11 -0.81 9.50 16.43
N ALA A 12 -0.04 9.13 15.39
CA ALA A 12 0.88 7.99 15.46
C ALA A 12 1.94 8.15 16.58
N LEU A 13 2.52 9.34 16.71
CA LEU A 13 3.48 9.64 17.77
C LEU A 13 2.85 9.57 19.16
N ASP A 14 1.64 10.10 19.31
CA ASP A 14 0.86 10.05 20.54
C ASP A 14 0.55 8.60 20.96
N ILE A 15 0.12 7.74 20.03
CA ILE A 15 -0.11 6.32 20.29
C ILE A 15 1.17 5.63 20.78
N LEU A 16 2.32 5.91 20.14
CA LEU A 16 3.61 5.35 20.54
C LEU A 16 4.05 5.83 21.93
N ALA A 17 3.83 7.11 22.25
CA ALA A 17 4.13 7.67 23.57
C ALA A 17 3.26 7.01 24.65
N LYS A 18 1.95 6.91 24.43
CA LYS A 18 1.02 6.21 25.33
C LYS A 18 1.37 4.74 25.52
N THR A 19 1.70 4.04 24.43
CA THR A 19 2.19 2.64 24.47
C THR A 19 3.43 2.50 25.34
N ARG A 20 4.39 3.45 25.23
CA ARG A 20 5.61 3.45 26.03
C ARG A 20 5.32 3.67 27.52
N LEU A 21 4.33 4.49 27.84
CA LEU A 21 3.88 4.78 29.21
C LEU A 21 2.98 3.69 29.82
N GLY A 22 2.66 2.62 29.07
CA GLY A 22 1.76 1.55 29.52
C GLY A 22 0.27 1.92 29.46
N GLN A 23 -0.07 3.06 28.85
CA GLN A 23 -1.44 3.55 28.66
C GLN A 23 -2.08 2.86 27.45
N ASN A 24 -2.23 1.53 27.52
CA ASN A 24 -2.60 0.69 26.37
C ASN A 24 -4.04 0.98 25.89
N GLU A 25 -4.97 1.26 26.79
CA GLU A 25 -6.36 1.60 26.43
C GLU A 25 -6.46 2.96 25.73
N GLU A 26 -5.75 3.98 26.21
CA GLU A 26 -5.68 5.28 25.54
C GLU A 26 -5.00 5.17 24.17
N ALA A 27 -3.92 4.39 24.08
CA ALA A 27 -3.22 4.13 22.83
C ALA A 27 -4.15 3.46 21.81
N LEU A 28 -4.93 2.47 22.25
CA LEU A 28 -5.92 1.79 21.43
C LEU A 28 -7.04 2.73 20.96
N ARG A 29 -7.57 3.59 21.85
CA ARG A 29 -8.58 4.59 21.48
C ARG A 29 -8.06 5.58 20.44
N ALA A 30 -6.83 6.06 20.59
CA ALA A 30 -6.20 6.94 19.61
C ALA A 30 -5.94 6.23 18.27
N PHE A 31 -5.53 4.95 18.31
CA PHE A 31 -5.39 4.13 17.11
C PHE A 31 -6.72 3.91 16.39
N GLU A 32 -7.79 3.60 17.12
CA GLU A 32 -9.14 3.44 16.58
C GLU A 32 -9.61 4.72 15.87
N ALA A 33 -9.38 5.88 16.49
CA ALA A 33 -9.71 7.17 15.88
C ALA A 33 -8.88 7.40 14.60
N SER A 34 -7.58 7.17 14.64
CA SER A 34 -6.70 7.26 13.47
C SER A 34 -7.19 6.35 12.34
N TRP A 35 -7.54 5.11 12.66
CA TRP A 35 -8.06 4.11 11.74
C TRP A 35 -9.34 4.61 11.07
N LYS A 36 -10.36 4.99 11.85
CA LYS A 36 -11.66 5.55 11.39
C LYS A 36 -11.48 6.73 10.42
N ILE A 37 -10.59 7.66 10.74
CA ILE A 37 -10.31 8.81 9.87
C ILE A 37 -9.68 8.35 8.54
N ASN A 38 -8.80 7.35 8.55
CA ASN A 38 -8.21 6.81 7.32
C ASN A 38 -9.23 6.01 6.50
N GLN A 39 -10.20 5.33 7.14
CA GLN A 39 -11.31 4.65 6.46
C GLN A 39 -12.05 5.62 5.52
N GLY A 40 -12.43 6.79 6.02
CA GLY A 40 -13.12 7.80 5.21
C GLY A 40 -12.28 8.39 4.06
N VAL A 41 -10.97 8.14 4.01
CA VAL A 41 -10.13 8.46 2.84
C VAL A 41 -10.07 7.30 1.86
N PHE A 42 -10.04 6.06 2.35
CA PHE A 42 -10.18 4.86 1.51
C PHE A 42 -11.54 4.77 0.80
N ASP A 43 -12.61 5.30 1.40
CA ASP A 43 -13.94 5.34 0.77
C ASP A 43 -14.02 6.29 -0.43
N ARG A 44 -12.99 7.12 -0.64
CA ARG A 44 -12.97 8.06 -1.75
C ARG A 44 -12.34 7.42 -2.98
N PRO A 45 -12.97 7.53 -4.16
CA PRO A 45 -12.53 6.78 -5.32
C PRO A 45 -11.36 7.44 -6.06
N GLU A 46 -10.90 8.63 -5.65
CA GLU A 46 -9.81 9.29 -6.37
C GLU A 46 -8.46 8.65 -6.04
N LEU A 47 -7.61 8.50 -7.07
CA LEU A 47 -6.31 7.86 -6.90
C LEU A 47 -5.43 8.58 -5.87
N LEU A 48 -5.41 9.91 -5.87
CA LEU A 48 -4.65 10.67 -4.87
C LEU A 48 -5.11 10.37 -3.44
N SER A 49 -6.42 10.16 -3.23
CA SER A 49 -6.99 9.75 -1.93
C SER A 49 -6.48 8.38 -1.53
N GLN A 50 -6.54 7.40 -2.43
CA GLN A 50 -5.99 6.06 -2.20
C GLN A 50 -4.49 6.11 -1.84
N LEU A 51 -3.67 6.84 -2.60
CA LEU A 51 -2.23 6.96 -2.33
C LEU A 51 -1.94 7.56 -0.94
N VAL A 52 -2.73 8.56 -0.54
CA VAL A 52 -2.62 9.16 0.79
C VAL A 52 -3.02 8.15 1.87
N ALA A 53 -4.12 7.43 1.68
CA ALA A 53 -4.61 6.44 2.62
C ALA A 53 -3.63 5.28 2.81
N HIS A 54 -3.01 4.79 1.73
CA HIS A 54 -1.94 3.78 1.77
C HIS A 54 -0.70 4.24 2.52
N SER A 55 -0.28 5.50 2.30
CA SER A 55 0.86 6.08 3.02
C SER A 55 0.60 6.14 4.53
N ILE A 56 -0.63 6.44 4.94
CA ILE A 56 -1.04 6.48 6.35
C ILE A 56 -1.18 5.08 6.92
N LEU A 57 -1.74 4.14 6.15
CA LEU A 57 -1.85 2.75 6.53
C LEU A 57 -0.49 2.17 6.90
N ASN A 58 0.56 2.45 6.12
CA ASN A 58 1.93 2.03 6.45
C ASN A 58 2.41 2.54 7.81
N ARG A 59 2.02 3.77 8.21
CA ARG A 59 2.33 4.28 9.56
C ARG A 59 1.51 3.58 10.62
N GLN A 60 0.21 3.41 10.39
CA GLN A 60 -0.73 2.75 11.30
C GLN A 60 -0.28 1.32 11.62
N VAL A 61 0.08 0.53 10.60
CA VAL A 61 0.57 -0.84 10.83
C VAL A 61 1.90 -0.85 11.58
N GLY A 62 2.78 0.13 11.35
CA GLY A 62 4.02 0.30 12.10
C GLY A 62 3.79 0.56 13.58
N VAL A 63 2.83 1.43 13.90
CA VAL A 63 2.39 1.71 15.28
C VAL A 63 1.79 0.47 15.91
N LEU A 64 0.90 -0.23 15.21
CA LEU A 64 0.22 -1.44 15.68
C LEU A 64 1.24 -2.55 16.05
N ARG A 65 2.33 -2.69 15.29
CA ARG A 65 3.45 -3.61 15.61
C ARG A 65 4.18 -3.24 16.89
N LYS A 66 4.07 -2.02 17.41
CA LYS A 66 4.73 -1.56 18.65
C LYS A 66 3.80 -1.56 19.85
N MET A 67 2.49 -1.47 19.62
CA MET A 67 1.48 -1.56 20.68
C MET A 67 1.55 -2.90 21.44
N LYS A 68 1.20 -2.84 22.73
CA LYS A 68 1.03 -3.98 23.63
C LYS A 68 -0.47 -4.26 23.80
N ASP A 69 -0.81 -5.50 24.14
CA ASP A 69 -2.18 -5.93 24.46
C ASP A 69 -3.23 -5.54 23.41
N VAL A 70 -2.83 -5.61 22.13
CA VAL A 70 -3.72 -5.33 20.99
C VAL A 70 -4.82 -6.41 20.94
N PRO A 71 -6.11 -6.05 20.92
CA PRO A 71 -7.20 -7.00 20.79
C PRO A 71 -7.06 -7.91 19.56
N SER A 72 -7.43 -9.19 19.71
CA SER A 72 -7.27 -10.20 18.65
C SER A 72 -8.07 -9.89 17.38
N GLU A 73 -9.18 -9.15 17.50
CA GLU A 73 -9.97 -8.66 16.36
C GLU A 73 -9.15 -7.86 15.33
N TRP A 74 -8.06 -7.19 15.75
CA TRP A 74 -7.19 -6.47 14.83
C TRP A 74 -6.40 -7.39 13.90
N GLN A 75 -6.29 -8.69 14.21
CA GLN A 75 -5.63 -9.65 13.32
C GLN A 75 -6.42 -9.88 12.03
N THR A 76 -7.75 -9.79 12.10
CA THR A 76 -8.63 -9.87 10.93
C THR A 76 -8.89 -8.48 10.36
N ARG A 77 -9.21 -7.51 11.23
CA ARG A 77 -9.69 -6.18 10.82
C ARG A 77 -8.75 -5.42 9.89
N ILE A 78 -7.44 -5.55 10.06
CA ILE A 78 -6.46 -4.88 9.19
C ILE A 78 -6.47 -5.43 7.74
N LEU A 79 -7.07 -6.60 7.52
CA LEU A 79 -7.21 -7.26 6.22
C LEU A 79 -8.63 -7.18 5.65
N ASP A 80 -9.59 -6.57 6.35
CA ASP A 80 -11.00 -6.57 5.93
C ASP A 80 -11.24 -5.78 4.63
N TRP A 81 -10.32 -4.89 4.26
CA TRP A 81 -10.43 -4.08 3.06
C TRP A 81 -9.75 -4.71 1.85
N ASP A 82 -10.49 -4.76 0.75
CA ASP A 82 -9.95 -5.08 -0.57
C ASP A 82 -9.23 -3.87 -1.17
N LEU A 83 -8.04 -3.59 -0.62
CA LEU A 83 -7.20 -2.48 -1.04
C LEU A 83 -6.74 -2.61 -2.50
N GLN A 84 -6.57 -3.83 -3.01
CA GLN A 84 -6.19 -4.06 -4.40
C GLN A 84 -7.31 -3.60 -5.33
N THR A 85 -8.54 -4.06 -5.10
CA THR A 85 -9.68 -3.67 -5.92
C THR A 85 -9.94 -2.17 -5.83
N ALA A 86 -9.91 -1.59 -4.63
CA ALA A 86 -10.10 -0.15 -4.44
C ALA A 86 -9.06 0.68 -5.22
N PHE A 87 -7.79 0.26 -5.18
CA PHE A 87 -6.71 0.94 -5.90
C PHE A 87 -6.86 0.84 -7.42
N LEU A 88 -7.18 -0.35 -7.95
CA LEU A 88 -7.41 -0.56 -9.38
C LEU A 88 -8.62 0.26 -9.88
N GLN A 89 -9.68 0.33 -9.09
CA GLN A 89 -10.84 1.16 -9.40
C GLN A 89 -10.46 2.66 -9.43
N ALA A 90 -9.60 3.11 -8.52
CA ALA A 90 -9.15 4.49 -8.49
C ALA A 90 -8.28 4.85 -9.69
N ILE A 91 -7.38 3.96 -10.13
CA ILE A 91 -6.64 4.16 -11.40
C ILE A 91 -7.61 4.26 -12.57
N ARG A 92 -8.61 3.38 -12.63
CA ARG A 92 -9.61 3.39 -13.69
C ARG A 92 -10.41 4.69 -13.70
N LEU A 93 -10.86 5.16 -12.53
CA LEU A 93 -11.60 6.41 -12.41
C LEU A 93 -10.76 7.59 -12.88
N ASP A 94 -9.48 7.62 -12.51
CA ASP A 94 -8.56 8.68 -12.91
C ASP A 94 -8.33 8.70 -14.43
N ALA A 95 -8.21 7.52 -15.06
CA ALA A 95 -8.14 7.39 -16.52
C ALA A 95 -9.43 7.88 -17.20
N ILE A 96 -10.61 7.53 -16.67
CA ILE A 96 -11.91 8.00 -17.18
C ILE A 96 -12.05 9.52 -17.00
N SER A 97 -11.70 10.04 -15.82
CA SER A 97 -11.76 11.47 -15.50
C SER A 97 -10.88 12.28 -16.44
N THR A 98 -9.64 11.83 -16.66
CA THR A 98 -8.70 12.40 -17.63
C THR A 98 -9.26 12.33 -19.05
N SER A 99 -9.81 11.18 -19.45
CA SER A 99 -10.38 10.99 -20.78
C SER A 99 -11.57 11.94 -21.05
N LYS A 100 -12.45 12.09 -20.06
CA LYS A 100 -13.57 13.04 -20.09
C LYS A 100 -13.08 14.48 -20.15
N TYR A 101 -12.10 14.85 -19.32
CA TYR A 101 -11.51 16.19 -19.33
C TYR A 101 -10.97 16.54 -20.72
N LEU A 102 -10.19 15.66 -21.34
CA LEU A 102 -9.65 15.87 -22.68
C LEU A 102 -10.75 16.00 -23.75
N SER A 103 -11.81 15.19 -23.64
CA SER A 103 -12.93 15.15 -24.60
C SER A 103 -13.84 16.39 -24.54
N ASP A 104 -14.08 16.91 -23.33
CA ASP A 104 -15.11 17.91 -23.06
C ASP A 104 -14.54 19.33 -22.85
N THR A 105 -13.23 19.45 -22.58
CA THR A 105 -12.64 20.77 -22.31
C THR A 105 -12.53 21.61 -23.58
N ASN A 106 -13.01 22.85 -23.47
CA ASN A 106 -12.75 23.93 -24.43
C ASN A 106 -11.58 24.82 -24.00
N LYS A 107 -11.01 24.57 -22.82
CA LYS A 107 -9.84 25.30 -22.33
C LYS A 107 -8.58 24.73 -22.97
N PRO A 108 -7.55 25.59 -23.18
CA PRO A 108 -6.26 25.08 -23.59
C PRO A 108 -5.75 24.07 -22.57
N VAL A 109 -5.33 22.91 -23.07
CA VAL A 109 -4.69 21.86 -22.28
C VAL A 109 -3.19 22.06 -22.39
N ASN A 110 -2.53 22.14 -21.24
CA ASN A 110 -1.09 22.24 -21.19
C ASN A 110 -0.52 20.84 -20.91
N PHE A 111 0.28 20.33 -21.84
CA PHE A 111 1.05 19.11 -21.66
C PHE A 111 2.50 19.52 -21.40
N PHE A 112 3.05 19.19 -20.22
CA PHE A 112 4.46 19.44 -19.85
C PHE A 112 4.98 20.90 -19.97
N GLY A 113 4.12 21.91 -19.95
CA GLY A 113 4.55 23.30 -20.09
C GLY A 113 4.66 23.77 -21.55
N TRP A 114 4.31 22.91 -22.52
CA TRP A 114 4.27 23.23 -23.94
C TRP A 114 2.79 23.39 -24.33
N ALA A 115 2.43 24.59 -24.80
CA ALA A 115 1.15 24.78 -25.48
C ALA A 115 1.28 24.19 -26.88
N ASP A 116 1.05 22.88 -27.02
CA ASP A 116 1.07 22.23 -28.33
C ASP A 116 -0.01 22.86 -29.22
N ASN A 117 0.44 23.63 -30.21
CA ASN A 117 -0.42 24.43 -31.08
C ASN A 117 -1.51 23.58 -31.74
N ILE A 118 -1.23 22.31 -32.07
CA ILE A 118 -2.21 21.39 -32.67
C ILE A 118 -3.28 20.97 -31.66
N ILE A 119 -2.88 20.59 -30.44
CA ILE A 119 -3.79 20.13 -29.37
C ILE A 119 -4.74 21.24 -28.96
N ASN A 120 -4.30 22.50 -28.99
CA ASN A 120 -5.09 23.67 -28.59
C ASN A 120 -5.74 24.41 -29.78
N SER A 121 -5.53 23.95 -31.01
CA SER A 121 -6.16 24.51 -32.21
C SER A 121 -7.65 24.14 -32.33
N SER A 122 -8.32 24.71 -33.34
CA SER A 122 -9.70 24.37 -33.70
C SER A 122 -9.91 22.90 -34.09
N ILE A 123 -8.87 22.21 -34.57
CA ILE A 123 -8.89 20.74 -34.83
C ILE A 123 -8.42 19.93 -33.62
N GLY A 124 -8.03 20.59 -32.54
CA GLY A 124 -7.52 19.99 -31.33
C GLY A 124 -8.56 19.17 -30.57
N GLN A 125 -9.84 19.53 -30.62
CA GLN A 125 -10.88 18.79 -29.90
C GLN A 125 -11.09 17.36 -30.44
N PRO A 126 -11.27 17.14 -31.77
CA PRO A 126 -11.24 15.78 -32.34
C PRO A 126 -9.95 15.01 -31.98
N PHE A 127 -8.80 15.68 -32.00
CA PHE A 127 -7.52 15.06 -31.66
C PHE A 127 -7.44 14.64 -30.17
N ARG A 128 -7.91 15.49 -29.25
CA ARG A 128 -8.02 15.18 -27.82
C ARG A 128 -8.96 14.02 -27.54
N ARG A 129 -10.09 13.94 -28.25
CA ARG A 129 -11.02 12.80 -28.18
C ARG A 129 -10.38 11.50 -28.66
N LEU A 130 -9.59 11.54 -29.73
CA LEU A 130 -8.88 10.35 -30.20
C LEU A 130 -7.80 9.91 -29.20
N MET A 131 -7.02 10.86 -28.67
CA MET A 131 -6.06 10.60 -27.59
C MET A 131 -6.76 9.94 -26.39
N SER A 132 -7.88 10.51 -25.95
CA SER A 132 -8.60 10.07 -24.77
C SER A 132 -9.20 8.66 -24.90
N VAL A 133 -9.67 8.29 -26.09
CA VAL A 133 -10.14 6.92 -26.38
C VAL A 133 -8.98 5.93 -26.31
N GLN A 134 -7.89 6.19 -27.03
CA GLN A 134 -6.74 5.29 -27.05
C GLN A 134 -6.11 5.13 -25.65
N THR A 135 -5.95 6.23 -24.91
CA THR A 135 -5.44 6.21 -23.54
C THR A 135 -6.32 5.34 -22.62
N LEU A 136 -7.65 5.46 -22.74
CA LEU A 136 -8.58 4.66 -21.94
C LEU A 136 -8.57 3.17 -22.34
N GLU A 137 -8.46 2.86 -23.64
CA GLU A 137 -8.36 1.48 -24.15
C GLU A 137 -7.10 0.78 -23.62
N VAL A 138 -5.93 1.42 -23.75
CA VAL A 138 -4.67 0.87 -23.25
C VAL A 138 -4.70 0.72 -21.72
N ALA A 139 -5.22 1.71 -20.99
CA ALA A 139 -5.36 1.62 -19.53
C ALA A 139 -6.25 0.44 -19.12
N ASN A 140 -7.41 0.25 -19.75
CA ASN A 140 -8.31 -0.87 -19.45
C ASN A 140 -7.66 -2.23 -19.73
N LYS A 141 -6.86 -2.33 -20.80
CA LYS A 141 -6.10 -3.55 -21.12
C LYS A 141 -5.13 -3.90 -19.98
N ILE A 142 -4.29 -2.96 -19.56
CA ILE A 142 -3.33 -3.18 -18.47
C ILE A 142 -4.04 -3.50 -17.16
N LEU A 143 -5.12 -2.78 -16.82
CA LEU A 143 -5.90 -3.05 -15.61
C LEU A 143 -6.52 -4.46 -15.62
N SER A 144 -6.92 -4.96 -16.80
CA SER A 144 -7.43 -6.32 -16.94
C SER A 144 -6.35 -7.38 -16.71
N GLU A 145 -5.13 -7.15 -17.22
CA GLU A 145 -3.97 -8.02 -17.01
C GLU A 145 -3.62 -8.09 -15.51
N ILE A 146 -3.51 -6.93 -14.85
CA ILE A 146 -3.22 -6.85 -13.40
C ILE A 146 -4.24 -7.63 -12.57
N ARG A 147 -5.53 -7.56 -12.94
CA ARG A 147 -6.61 -8.25 -12.20
C ARG A 147 -6.49 -9.77 -12.28
N THR A 148 -5.89 -10.29 -13.34
CA THR A 148 -5.74 -11.73 -13.58
C THR A 148 -4.37 -12.29 -13.21
N SER A 149 -3.35 -11.44 -13.08
CA SER A 149 -2.00 -11.83 -12.70
C SER A 149 -1.86 -12.07 -11.20
N ASP A 150 -0.89 -12.91 -10.80
CA ASP A 150 -0.45 -12.93 -9.40
C ASP A 150 0.06 -11.54 -9.01
N PHE A 151 -0.33 -11.06 -7.85
CA PHE A 151 -0.19 -9.66 -7.45
C PHE A 151 1.28 -9.22 -7.39
N CYS A 152 2.19 -10.16 -7.10
CA CYS A 152 3.63 -9.93 -7.07
C CYS A 152 4.36 -10.29 -8.38
N SER A 153 3.66 -10.92 -9.34
CA SER A 153 4.19 -11.19 -10.68
C SER A 153 4.09 -9.99 -11.63
N PHE A 154 3.23 -9.02 -11.31
CA PHE A 154 3.10 -7.80 -12.10
C PHE A 154 4.31 -6.89 -11.89
N ASP A 155 5.05 -6.64 -12.97
CA ASP A 155 6.12 -5.65 -13.00
C ASP A 155 5.59 -4.30 -13.49
N PRO A 156 5.40 -3.32 -12.59
CA PRO A 156 4.87 -2.01 -12.96
C PRO A 156 5.81 -1.20 -13.86
N ASP A 157 7.13 -1.43 -13.84
CA ASP A 157 8.04 -0.72 -14.74
C ASP A 157 7.87 -1.26 -16.17
N SER A 158 7.84 -2.59 -16.34
CA SER A 158 7.55 -3.21 -17.63
C SER A 158 6.16 -2.83 -18.17
N ALA A 159 5.14 -2.78 -17.31
CA ALA A 159 3.79 -2.37 -17.72
C ALA A 159 3.73 -0.91 -18.16
N GLN A 160 4.50 -0.02 -17.51
CA GLN A 160 4.64 1.37 -17.92
C GLN A 160 5.32 1.48 -19.29
N ASP A 161 6.37 0.70 -19.54
CA ASP A 161 7.05 0.67 -20.85
C ASP A 161 6.12 0.12 -21.95
N GLN A 162 5.35 -0.93 -21.64
CA GLN A 162 4.34 -1.47 -22.55
C GLN A 162 3.21 -0.48 -22.84
N LEU A 163 2.79 0.31 -21.85
CA LEU A 163 1.84 1.41 -22.05
C LEU A 163 2.40 2.40 -23.08
N TYR A 164 3.62 2.90 -22.86
CA TYR A 164 4.24 3.86 -23.78
C TYR A 164 4.45 3.28 -25.18
N ALA A 165 4.82 2.00 -25.29
CA ALA A 165 4.98 1.32 -26.57
C ALA A 165 3.65 1.06 -27.30
N SER A 166 2.55 0.88 -26.56
CA SER A 166 1.22 0.63 -27.12
C SER A 166 0.50 1.90 -27.58
N LEU A 167 0.92 3.05 -27.06
CA LEU A 167 0.39 4.35 -27.46
C LEU A 167 1.00 4.78 -28.78
N SER A 168 0.18 5.43 -29.61
CA SER A 168 0.72 6.06 -30.82
C SER A 168 1.67 7.20 -30.44
N ARG A 169 2.72 7.42 -31.23
CA ARG A 169 3.75 8.46 -30.94
C ARG A 169 3.19 9.88 -30.81
N TRP A 170 2.05 10.16 -31.44
CA TRP A 170 1.35 11.44 -31.35
C TRP A 170 0.48 11.57 -30.08
N ASN A 171 0.24 10.47 -29.36
CA ASN A 171 -0.57 10.44 -28.16
C ASN A 171 0.31 10.74 -26.93
N VAL A 172 0.45 12.04 -26.64
CA VAL A 172 1.11 12.53 -25.42
C VAL A 172 0.28 12.31 -24.15
N GLY A 173 -0.96 11.85 -24.28
CA GLY A 173 -1.90 11.56 -23.19
C GLY A 173 -1.50 10.38 -22.30
N GLY A 174 -0.57 9.52 -22.74
CA GLY A 174 -0.01 8.45 -21.91
C GLY A 174 0.61 8.94 -20.62
N ASN A 175 1.20 10.13 -20.64
CA ASN A 175 1.79 10.75 -19.46
C ASN A 175 0.76 11.28 -18.44
N LEU A 176 -0.52 11.37 -18.83
CA LEU A 176 -1.61 11.79 -17.95
C LEU A 176 -2.21 10.62 -17.17
N ILE A 177 -1.95 9.38 -17.57
CA ILE A 177 -2.29 8.23 -16.73
C ILE A 177 -1.30 8.24 -15.58
N ASN A 178 -1.83 8.29 -14.36
CA ASN A 178 -1.01 8.21 -13.18
C ASN A 178 -0.15 6.96 -13.20
N ASP A 179 1.11 7.22 -12.89
CA ASP A 179 2.25 6.34 -12.87
C ASP A 179 2.01 5.01 -12.12
N PHE A 180 2.15 3.89 -12.83
CA PHE A 180 2.06 2.55 -12.24
C PHE A 180 3.11 2.31 -11.15
N ARG A 181 4.13 3.16 -10.97
CA ARG A 181 5.04 3.09 -9.81
C ARG A 181 4.29 3.14 -8.47
N ALA A 182 3.11 3.75 -8.42
CA ALA A 182 2.25 3.71 -7.24
C ALA A 182 1.82 2.29 -6.83
N TRP A 183 1.72 1.37 -7.79
CA TRP A 183 1.45 -0.05 -7.54
C TRP A 183 2.48 -0.64 -6.57
N LYS A 184 3.78 -0.30 -6.74
CA LYS A 184 4.84 -0.79 -5.85
C LYS A 184 4.56 -0.47 -4.39
N GLY A 185 4.11 0.76 -4.13
CA GLY A 185 3.77 1.23 -2.79
C GLY A 185 2.58 0.47 -2.20
N VAL A 186 1.52 0.27 -2.99
CA VAL A 186 0.33 -0.50 -2.58
C VAL A 186 0.68 -1.95 -2.31
N THR A 187 1.50 -2.57 -3.17
CA THR A 187 1.94 -3.94 -2.99
C THR A 187 2.73 -4.10 -1.70
N ARG A 188 3.66 -3.18 -1.44
CA ARG A 188 4.41 -3.16 -0.19
C ARG A 188 3.50 -2.94 1.03
N SER A 189 2.45 -2.13 0.93
CA SER A 189 1.46 -1.98 2.02
C SER A 189 0.74 -3.29 2.34
N LEU A 190 0.32 -4.04 1.32
CA LEU A 190 -0.35 -5.32 1.50
C LEU A 190 0.57 -6.38 2.14
N VAL A 191 1.83 -6.45 1.69
CA VAL A 191 2.83 -7.33 2.34
C VAL A 191 3.06 -6.91 3.81
N ASN A 192 3.09 -5.60 4.09
CA ASN A 192 3.20 -5.09 5.45
C ASN A 192 1.98 -5.44 6.33
N LEU A 193 0.78 -5.49 5.76
CA LEU A 193 -0.41 -5.95 6.48
C LEU A 193 -0.31 -7.43 6.84
N GLU A 194 0.12 -8.27 5.90
CA GLU A 194 0.31 -9.71 6.16
C GLU A 194 1.36 -9.95 7.25
N LEU A 195 2.50 -9.23 7.20
CA LEU A 195 3.51 -9.23 8.25
C LEU A 195 2.92 -8.80 9.60
N THR A 196 2.16 -7.71 9.61
CA THR A 196 1.59 -7.16 10.85
C THR A 196 0.63 -8.16 11.49
N ARG A 197 -0.23 -8.81 10.70
CA ARG A 197 -1.09 -9.89 11.21
C ARG A 197 -0.26 -10.98 11.88
N LYS A 198 0.81 -11.45 11.24
CA LYS A 198 1.68 -12.50 11.80
C LYS A 198 2.35 -12.06 13.10
N ILE A 199 2.82 -10.81 13.16
CA ILE A 199 3.37 -10.24 14.39
C ILE A 199 2.32 -10.23 15.50
N LEU A 200 1.07 -9.83 15.22
CA LEU A 200 -0.01 -9.82 16.20
C LEU A 200 -0.38 -11.23 16.67
N GLN A 201 -0.39 -12.21 15.77
CA GLN A 201 -0.62 -13.63 16.11
C GLN A 201 0.48 -14.18 17.03
N VAL A 202 1.76 -13.88 16.72
CA VAL A 202 2.88 -14.27 17.57
C VAL A 202 2.79 -13.58 18.93
N LYS A 203 2.52 -12.28 18.98
CA LYS A 203 2.35 -11.55 20.26
C LYS A 203 1.21 -12.08 21.12
N ALA A 204 0.10 -12.51 20.52
CA ALA A 204 -1.03 -13.09 21.26
C ALA A 204 -0.72 -14.47 21.86
N THR A 205 0.22 -15.21 21.26
CA THR A 205 0.59 -16.58 21.67
C THR A 205 1.86 -16.66 22.51
N HIS A 206 2.73 -15.64 22.42
CA HIS A 206 3.97 -15.53 23.18
C HIS A 206 3.82 -15.60 24.72
N PRO A 207 2.72 -15.14 25.36
CA PRO A 207 2.58 -15.23 26.81
C PRO A 207 2.17 -16.63 27.31
N THR A 208 1.69 -17.53 26.44
CA THR A 208 0.87 -18.68 26.86
C THR A 208 1.40 -20.05 26.41
N LYS A 209 2.50 -20.12 25.67
CA LYS A 209 2.97 -21.38 25.06
C LYS A 209 4.45 -21.69 25.31
N ASN A 210 4.75 -22.97 25.54
CA ASN A 210 6.10 -23.54 25.59
C ASN A 210 6.87 -23.27 24.29
N GLU A 211 8.17 -22.95 24.40
CA GLU A 211 9.10 -22.62 23.30
C GLU A 211 9.02 -23.58 22.10
N ASP A 212 8.78 -24.88 22.34
CA ASP A 212 8.68 -25.90 21.29
C ASP A 212 7.55 -25.68 20.28
N SER A 213 6.46 -25.04 20.69
CA SER A 213 5.34 -24.72 19.80
C SER A 213 5.57 -23.44 18.97
N LEU A 214 6.48 -22.57 19.40
CA LEU A 214 6.95 -21.41 18.64
C LEU A 214 8.07 -21.80 17.65
N ARG A 215 8.84 -22.86 17.97
CA ARG A 215 9.91 -23.41 17.09
C ARG A 215 9.37 -24.16 15.87
N LYS A 216 8.17 -24.76 15.95
CA LYS A 216 7.49 -25.40 14.79
C LYS A 216 6.73 -24.40 13.91
N GLY A 217 7.36 -23.28 13.56
CA GLY A 217 6.84 -22.38 12.54
C GLY A 217 6.96 -23.04 11.18
N ALA A 218 5.96 -23.83 10.77
CA ALA A 218 5.86 -24.30 9.39
C ALA A 218 5.90 -23.07 8.46
N ASP A 219 6.68 -23.15 7.37
CA ASP A 219 6.69 -22.13 6.33
C ASP A 219 5.25 -21.87 5.88
N ILE A 220 4.75 -20.66 6.10
CA ILE A 220 3.38 -20.30 5.72
C ILE A 220 3.44 -19.58 4.38
N PRO A 221 2.81 -20.11 3.31
CA PRO A 221 2.72 -19.41 2.03
C PRO A 221 2.14 -18.01 2.21
N SER A 222 2.65 -17.03 1.46
CA SER A 222 2.00 -15.73 1.37
C SER A 222 0.70 -15.88 0.59
N LYS A 223 -0.35 -15.18 1.03
CA LYS A 223 -1.59 -15.09 0.25
C LYS A 223 -1.48 -14.11 -0.93
N LEU A 224 -0.45 -13.26 -0.93
CA LEU A 224 -0.28 -12.17 -1.89
C LEU A 224 0.71 -12.50 -3.01
N CYS A 225 1.76 -13.24 -2.69
CA CYS A 225 2.75 -13.66 -3.69
C CYS A 225 2.86 -15.19 -3.66
N SER A 226 2.51 -15.84 -4.75
CA SER A 226 2.48 -17.31 -4.85
C SER A 226 3.81 -17.99 -4.51
N ASP A 227 4.93 -17.38 -4.93
CA ASP A 227 6.29 -17.90 -4.68
C ASP A 227 6.86 -17.53 -3.31
N ALA A 228 6.23 -16.59 -2.59
CA ALA A 228 6.75 -16.08 -1.34
C ALA A 228 6.24 -16.88 -0.13
N LYS A 229 7.09 -17.00 0.87
CA LYS A 229 6.74 -17.69 2.12
C LYS A 229 7.25 -16.94 3.34
N TRP A 230 6.46 -17.02 4.40
CA TRP A 230 6.81 -16.46 5.70
C TRP A 230 7.56 -17.47 6.53
N VAL A 231 8.73 -17.05 7.00
CA VAL A 231 9.61 -17.84 7.86
C VAL A 231 9.60 -17.27 9.27
N HIS A 232 9.56 -18.17 10.25
CA HIS A 232 9.73 -17.85 11.67
C HIS A 232 11.00 -18.52 12.16
N GLN A 233 11.92 -17.73 12.70
CA GLN A 233 13.17 -18.26 13.28
C GLN A 233 13.25 -17.79 14.73
N VAL A 234 13.50 -18.71 15.65
CA VAL A 234 13.75 -18.40 17.05
C VAL A 234 15.24 -18.58 17.29
N THR A 235 15.93 -17.52 17.69
CA THR A 235 17.36 -17.57 18.02
C THR A 235 17.58 -18.12 19.43
N ALA A 236 18.83 -18.48 19.75
CA ALA A 236 19.19 -19.08 21.03
C ALA A 236 18.90 -18.18 22.25
N ASP A 237 18.86 -16.87 22.06
CA ASP A 237 18.49 -15.86 23.07
C ASP A 237 16.97 -15.68 23.22
N GLY A 238 16.15 -16.46 22.49
CA GLY A 238 14.69 -16.36 22.51
C GLY A 238 14.12 -15.24 21.64
N THR A 239 14.93 -14.52 20.87
CA THR A 239 14.43 -13.53 19.91
C THR A 239 13.72 -14.24 18.74
N ILE A 240 12.54 -13.76 18.37
CA ILE A 240 11.77 -14.29 17.24
C ILE A 240 11.92 -13.36 16.04
N LEU A 241 12.47 -13.89 14.96
CA LEU A 241 12.51 -13.25 13.64
C LEU A 241 11.32 -13.72 12.80
N ILE A 242 10.57 -12.75 12.26
CA ILE A 242 9.53 -12.96 11.26
C ILE A 242 9.96 -12.25 9.98
N ALA A 243 10.06 -12.97 8.87
CA ALA A 243 10.45 -12.43 7.57
C ALA A 243 9.69 -13.12 6.43
N CYS A 244 9.56 -12.43 5.30
CA CYS A 244 9.10 -13.02 4.05
C CYS A 244 10.29 -13.26 3.13
N ILE A 245 10.43 -14.48 2.62
CA ILE A 245 11.47 -14.82 1.63
C ILE A 245 10.86 -15.02 0.25
N LYS A 246 11.70 -14.94 -0.79
CA LYS A 246 11.30 -15.01 -2.21
C LYS A 246 10.32 -13.91 -2.65
N LEU A 247 10.36 -12.74 -2.00
CA LEU A 247 9.70 -11.55 -2.54
C LEU A 247 10.50 -11.03 -3.74
N PRO A 248 9.83 -10.54 -4.80
CA PRO A 248 10.49 -9.82 -5.89
C PRO A 248 11.40 -8.68 -5.39
N ASP A 249 12.55 -8.51 -6.03
CA ASP A 249 13.56 -7.51 -5.63
C ASP A 249 13.00 -6.09 -5.58
N TRP A 250 12.09 -5.75 -6.50
CA TRP A 250 11.47 -4.43 -6.55
C TRP A 250 10.58 -4.14 -5.34
N ILE A 251 10.07 -5.17 -4.64
CA ILE A 251 9.36 -4.99 -3.36
C ILE A 251 10.36 -4.72 -2.23
N ASN A 252 11.53 -5.37 -2.25
CA ASN A 252 12.53 -5.28 -1.19
C ASN A 252 13.30 -3.95 -1.20
N ARG A 253 13.45 -3.30 -2.36
CA ARG A 253 14.07 -1.97 -2.46
C ARG A 253 13.28 -0.97 -1.62
N GLU A 254 13.98 -0.23 -0.75
CA GLU A 254 13.37 0.91 -0.04
C GLU A 254 12.97 1.96 -1.07
N THR A 255 11.67 2.14 -1.28
CA THR A 255 11.15 3.10 -2.25
C THR A 255 11.02 4.50 -1.64
N THR A 256 10.86 4.58 -0.31
CA THR A 256 10.77 5.85 0.41
C THR A 256 11.34 5.77 1.83
N ARG A 257 11.73 6.91 2.40
CA ARG A 257 12.21 7.06 3.80
C ARG A 257 11.21 6.57 4.87
N PHE A 258 9.94 6.33 4.50
CA PHE A 258 8.89 5.92 5.43
C PHE A 258 8.48 4.45 5.28
N ASP A 259 9.19 3.69 4.46
CA ASP A 259 8.90 2.29 4.26
C ASP A 259 9.31 1.47 5.48
N LEU A 260 8.37 0.68 6.02
CA LEU A 260 8.69 -0.23 7.12
C LEU A 260 9.54 -1.39 6.62
N PRO A 261 10.47 -1.92 7.44
CA PRO A 261 11.16 -3.15 7.11
C PRO A 261 10.15 -4.29 6.98
N LEU A 262 10.41 -5.19 6.03
CA LEU A 262 9.64 -6.43 5.81
C LEU A 262 10.15 -7.58 6.69
N THR A 263 10.91 -7.22 7.73
CA THR A 263 11.40 -8.10 8.78
C THR A 263 10.99 -7.54 10.12
N TYR A 264 10.79 -8.41 11.10
CA TYR A 264 10.47 -8.02 12.47
C TYR A 264 11.19 -8.91 13.47
N LEU A 265 11.80 -8.26 14.46
CA LEU A 265 12.45 -8.91 15.59
C LEU A 265 11.62 -8.66 16.84
N LEU A 266 11.08 -9.72 17.42
CA LEU A 266 10.43 -9.70 18.71
C LEU A 266 11.42 -10.19 19.76
N LYS A 267 11.88 -9.29 20.62
CA LYS A 267 12.71 -9.66 21.77
C LYS A 267 11.84 -10.29 22.86
N PRO A 268 12.36 -11.29 23.59
CA PRO A 268 11.67 -11.79 24.77
C PRO A 268 11.49 -10.66 25.78
N ALA A 269 10.39 -10.70 26.53
CA ALA A 269 10.21 -9.80 27.67
C ALA A 269 11.42 -9.98 28.61
N PRO A 270 12.01 -8.89 29.15
CA PRO A 270 13.02 -9.03 30.17
C PRO A 270 12.43 -9.89 31.29
N ARG A 271 13.11 -11.00 31.63
CA ARG A 271 12.81 -11.73 32.85
C ARG A 271 13.02 -10.72 33.96
N ASN A 272 11.94 -10.24 34.55
CA ASN A 272 12.03 -9.64 35.87
C ASN A 272 12.43 -10.80 36.77
N ASP A 273 13.73 -10.91 37.04
CA ASP A 273 14.22 -11.69 38.17
C ASP A 273 13.60 -11.06 39.41
N LEU A 274 12.41 -11.56 39.78
CA LEU A 274 11.79 -11.30 41.06
C LEU A 274 12.79 -11.79 42.11
N ARG A 275 13.49 -10.83 42.72
CA ARG A 275 14.12 -11.01 44.03
C ARG A 275 13.05 -11.09 45.10
#